data_AF-A0A940Z1M9-F1
#
_entry.id   AF-A0A940Z1M9-F1
#
_cell.length_a   1.000
_cell.length_b   1.000
_cell.length_c   1.000
_cell.angle_alpha   90.00
_cell.angle_beta   90.00
_cell.angle_gamma   90.00
#
_symmetry.space_group_name_H-M   'P 1'
#
loop_
_entity.id
_entity.type
_entity.pdbx_description
1 polymer ?
#
loop_
_entity_poly.entity_id
_entity_poly.type
_entity_poly.pdbx_seq_one_letter_code
_entity_poly.pdbx_strand_id
1 'polypeptide(L)' 'MGGKIQKEQDGFLWATFTSRVFRFVDDVEFRMVSTAGMIYVRSGSRVGYSDLGVNRKRVEKLRTLFNQKKDKGAGR' A
#
# COMPACT_ATOMS: atom_id res chain seq x y z
N MET A 1 0.08 10.39 1.69
CA MET A 1 -0.23 9.45 2.79
C MET A 1 0.95 9.21 3.76
N GLY A 2 2.08 9.92 3.61
CA GLY A 2 3.15 9.91 4.62
C GLY A 2 4.01 8.65 4.69
N GLY A 3 3.87 7.72 3.74
CA GLY A 3 4.70 6.52 3.65
C GLY A 3 6.06 6.81 3.00
N LYS A 4 7.06 6.01 3.33
CA LYS A 4 8.41 6.06 2.76
C LYS A 4 8.67 4.80 1.95
N ILE A 5 9.03 4.94 0.68
CA ILE A 5 9.46 3.81 -0.14
C ILE A 5 10.79 3.31 0.42
N GLN A 6 10.86 2.01 0.69
CA GLN A 6 12.08 1.34 1.15
C GLN A 6 12.76 0.61 0.00
N LYS A 7 11.95 0.02 -0.90
CA LYS A 7 12.46 -0.73 -2.04
C LYS A 7 11.48 -0.66 -3.19
N GLU A 8 11.99 -0.39 -4.38
CA GLU A 8 11.25 -0.39 -5.64
C GLU A 8 12.06 -1.18 -6.66
N GLN A 9 11.42 -2.18 -7.26
CA GLN A 9 11.96 -3.06 -8.28
C GLN A 9 10.85 -3.41 -9.27
N ASP A 10 11.20 -4.01 -10.39
CA ASP A 10 10.22 -4.41 -11.41
C ASP A 10 9.14 -5.32 -10.81
N GLY A 11 7.91 -4.81 -10.83
CA GLY A 11 6.75 -5.52 -10.28
C GLY A 11 6.73 -5.66 -8.75
N PHE A 12 7.64 -5.03 -8.00
CA PHE A 12 7.64 -5.07 -6.53
C PHE A 12 7.88 -3.68 -5.92
N LEU A 13 7.01 -3.31 -4.97
CA LEU A 13 7.17 -2.08 -4.20
C LEU A 13 6.96 -2.37 -2.71
N TRP A 14 7.88 -1.93 -1.88
CA TRP A 14 7.75 -1.95 -0.43
C TRP A 14 7.89 -0.54 0.14
N ALA A 15 6.93 -0.17 0.99
CA ALA A 15 6.92 1.09 1.70
C ALA A 15 6.60 0.88 3.18
N THR A 16 7.09 1.78 4.02
CA THR A 16 6.78 1.82 5.45
C THR A 16 5.93 3.03 5.78
N PHE A 17 5.05 2.87 6.76
CA PHE A 17 4.24 3.94 7.33
C PHE A 17 4.50 4.02 8.83
N THR A 18 4.67 5.23 9.36
CA THR A 18 4.86 5.44 10.79
C THR A 18 3.65 6.17 11.36
N SER A 19 3.00 5.58 12.37
CA SER A 19 1.92 6.24 13.09
C SER A 19 2.45 7.44 13.87
N ARG A 20 1.69 8.55 13.88
CA ARG A 20 2.17 9.80 14.49
C ARG A 20 2.21 9.77 16.03
N VAL A 21 1.26 9.07 16.65
CA VAL A 21 1.07 9.08 18.12
C VAL A 21 1.99 8.05 18.79
N PHE A 22 1.94 6.79 18.35
CA PHE A 22 2.68 5.69 18.98
C PHE A 22 3.95 5.28 18.23
N ARG A 23 4.26 5.94 17.10
CA ARG A 23 5.44 5.66 16.26
C ARG A 23 5.57 4.21 15.77
N PHE A 24 4.49 3.43 15.81
CA PHE A 24 4.46 2.10 15.20
C PHE A 24 4.74 2.18 13.71
N VAL A 25 5.57 1.23 13.26
CA VAL A 25 5.95 1.08 11.86
C VAL A 25 5.13 -0.05 11.27
N ASP A 26 4.44 0.26 10.18
CA ASP A 26 3.71 -0.70 9.35
C ASP A 26 4.43 -0.87 8.02
N ASP A 27 4.43 -2.10 7.51
CA ASP A 27 4.89 -2.43 6.17
C ASP A 27 3.70 -2.52 5.22
N VAL A 28 3.87 -1.97 4.02
CA VAL A 28 2.97 -2.18 2.89
C VAL A 28 3.79 -2.66 1.69
N GLU A 29 3.42 -3.81 1.15
CA GLU A 29 4.06 -4.41 -0.02
C GLU A 29 3.06 -4.59 -1.15
N PHE A 30 3.54 -4.37 -2.37
CA PHE A 30 2.84 -4.61 -3.62
C PHE A 30 3.64 -5.56 -4.49
N ARG A 31 2.99 -6.57 -5.05
CA ARG A 31 3.55 -7.44 -6.09
C ARG A 31 2.63 -7.46 -7.29
N MET A 32 3.13 -7.05 -8.45
CA MET A 32 2.42 -7.12 -9.70
C MET A 32 2.64 -8.49 -10.34
N VAL A 33 1.55 -9.12 -10.76
CA VAL A 33 1.56 -10.32 -11.58
C VAL A 33 0.98 -9.94 -12.93
N SER A 34 1.87 -9.53 -13.84
CA SER A 34 1.53 -8.99 -15.16
C SER A 34 0.71 -9.98 -16.01
N THR A 35 1.02 -11.27 -15.94
CA THR A 35 0.30 -12.33 -16.65
C THR A 35 -1.17 -12.43 -16.25
N ALA A 36 -1.52 -12.04 -15.03
CA ALA A 36 -2.89 -12.07 -14.52
C ALA A 36 -3.53 -10.67 -14.47
N GLY A 37 -2.77 -9.60 -14.74
CA GLY A 37 -3.22 -8.23 -14.53
C GLY A 37 -3.58 -7.92 -13.06
N MET A 38 -2.97 -8.63 -12.10
CA MET A 38 -3.28 -8.54 -10.68
C MET A 38 -2.16 -7.87 -9.89
N ILE A 39 -2.52 -7.21 -8.79
CA ILE A 39 -1.57 -6.69 -7.81
C ILE A 39 -1.92 -7.31 -6.45
N TYR A 40 -1.01 -8.11 -5.91
CA TYR A 40 -1.07 -8.59 -4.53
C TYR A 40 -0.64 -7.48 -3.60
N VAL A 41 -1.38 -7.34 -2.49
CA VAL A 41 -1.11 -6.33 -1.47
C VAL A 41 -0.99 -7.01 -0.12
N ARG A 42 0.07 -6.68 0.61
CA ARG A 42 0.23 -7.02 2.03
C ARG A 42 0.33 -5.72 2.82
N SER A 43 -0.45 -5.56 3.88
CA SER A 43 -0.26 -4.46 4.83
C SER A 43 -0.33 -5.00 6.25
N GLY A 44 0.74 -4.79 7.02
CA GLY A 44 0.85 -5.34 8.36
C GLY A 44 1.75 -4.49 9.26
N SER A 45 1.39 -4.41 10.53
CA SER A 45 2.19 -3.75 11.57
C SER A 45 3.36 -4.64 11.98
N ARG A 46 4.53 -4.04 12.26
CA ARG A 46 5.69 -4.80 12.78
C ARG A 46 5.52 -5.23 14.24
N VAL A 47 4.66 -4.52 14.97
CA VAL A 47 4.39 -4.75 16.39
C VAL A 47 2.89 -4.59 16.65
N GLY A 48 2.34 -5.45 17.52
CA GLY A 48 0.93 -5.43 17.90
C GLY A 48 0.02 -6.35 17.07
N TYR A 49 -1.07 -6.80 17.69
CA TYR A 49 -2.07 -7.71 17.08
C TYR A 49 -3.29 -6.99 16.48
N SER A 50 -3.59 -5.76 16.93
CA SER A 50 -4.75 -5.00 16.47
C SER A 50 -4.38 -3.55 16.18
N ASP A 51 -4.60 -3.12 14.95
CA ASP A 51 -4.32 -1.79 14.43
C ASP A 51 -5.60 -0.95 14.26
N LEU A 52 -6.73 -1.40 14.83
CA LEU A 52 -8.06 -0.81 14.66
C LEU A 52 -8.47 -0.61 13.18
N GLY A 53 -7.98 -1.49 12.30
CA GLY A 53 -8.25 -1.46 10.86
C GLY A 53 -7.49 -0.37 10.10
N VAL A 54 -6.45 0.23 10.68
CA VAL A 54 -5.62 1.24 10.02
C VAL A 54 -4.99 0.69 8.73
N ASN A 55 -4.46 -0.53 8.75
CA ASN A 55 -3.87 -1.17 7.57
C ASN A 55 -4.93 -1.41 6.49
N ARG A 56 -6.13 -1.88 6.87
CA ARG A 56 -7.25 -2.04 5.92
C ARG A 56 -7.64 -0.71 5.29
N LYS A 57 -7.86 0.34 6.09
CA LYS A 57 -8.20 1.69 5.61
C LYS A 57 -7.13 2.23 4.64
N ARG A 58 -5.87 1.91 4.90
CA ARG A 58 -4.75 2.30 4.03
C ARG A 58 -4.83 1.61 2.67
N VAL A 59 -5.01 0.28 2.66
CA VAL A 59 -5.13 -0.50 1.43
C VAL A 59 -6.32 -0.03 0.59
N GLU A 60 -7.50 0.15 1.20
CA GLU A 60 -8.69 0.62 0.47
C GLU A 60 -8.48 2.01 -0.13
N LYS A 61 -7.89 2.95 0.62
CA LYS A 61 -7.59 4.28 0.10
C LYS A 61 -6.60 4.23 -1.07
N LEU A 62 -5.58 3.38 -1.00
CA LEU A 62 -4.64 3.18 -2.12
C LEU A 62 -5.34 2.58 -3.35
N ARG A 63 -6.26 1.63 -3.14
CA ARG A 63 -7.10 1.05 -4.21
C ARG A 63 -7.97 2.11 -4.89
N THR A 64 -8.65 2.95 -4.11
CA THR A 64 -9.45 4.06 -4.67
C THR A 64 -8.61 5.02 -5.49
N LEU A 65 -7.46 5.45 -4.96
CA LEU A 65 -6.56 6.38 -5.66
C LEU A 65 -5.97 5.78 -6.94
N PHE A 66 -5.66 4.48 -6.92
CA PHE A 66 -5.17 3.76 -8.09
C PHE A 66 -6.23 3.72 -9.20
N ASN A 67 -7.47 3.36 -8.87
CA ASN A 67 -8.58 3.34 -9.82
C ASN A 67 -8.85 4.73 -10.39
N GLN A 68 -8.90 5.78 -9.55
CA GLN A 68 -9.07 7.16 -10.01
C GLN A 68 -7.96 7.61 -10.98
N LYS A 69 -6.71 7.21 -10.74
CA LYS A 69 -5.60 7.51 -11.66
C LYS A 69 -5.72 6.73 -12.97
N LYS A 70 -6.16 5.48 -12.91
CA LYS A 70 -6.42 4.64 -14.11
C LYS A 70 -7.48 5.28 -14.99
N ASP A 71 -8.59 5.72 -14.40
CA ASP A 71 -9.71 6.32 -15.13
C ASP A 71 -9.33 7.64 -15.78
N LYS A 72 -8.50 8.46 -15.12
CA LYS A 72 -7.96 9.71 -15.69
C LYS A 72 -6.91 9.49 -16.78
N GLY A 73 -6.29 8.33 -16.83
CA GLY A 73 -5.32 7.95 -17.87
C GLY A 73 -5.96 7.36 -19.12
N ALA A 74 -7.14 6.75 -18.99
CA ALA A 74 -7.89 6.12 -20.09
C ALA A 74 -8.70 7.11 -20.95
N GLY A 75 -8.79 8.37 -20.54
CA GLY A 75 -9.47 9.44 -21.27
C GLY A 75 -8.55 10.31 -22.15
N ARG A 76 -7.36 9.82 -22.51
CA ARG A 76 -6.44 10.42 -23.47
C ARG A 76 -6.13 9.45 -24.59
#